data_AF-A0A819V2C2-F1
#
_entry.id   AF-A0A819V2C2-F1
#
_cell.length_a   1.000
_cell.length_b   1.000
_cell.length_c   1.000
_cell.angle_alpha   90.00
_cell.angle_beta   90.00
_cell.angle_gamma   90.00
#
_symmetry.space_group_name_H-M   'P 1'
#
loop_
_entity.id
_entity.type
_entity.pdbx_description
1 polymer ?
#
loop_
_entity_poly.entity_id
_entity_poly.type
_entity_poly.pdbx_seq_one_letter_code
_entity_poly.pdbx_strand_id
1 'polypeptide(L)'
;MTIIHVDKQQLLPYINTNIIGKDLIIQTPWGSRKAIYADYTASGRGLIFIEHYMLTYVWPFYANTHSENNAFAAQTTRFRESARSLIKQCVNATDDDVIIFTGSGKNT
;
A
#
# COMPACT_ATOMS: atom_id res chain seq x y z
N MET A 1 -6.58 -4.19 19.34
CA MET A 1 -6.13 -3.16 18.36
C MET A 1 -7.39 -2.57 17.76
N THR A 2 -7.74 -1.36 18.17
CA THR A 2 -9.02 -0.72 17.83
C THR A 2 -9.01 -0.35 16.35
N ILE A 3 -9.99 -0.85 15.57
CA ILE A 3 -10.25 -0.28 14.24
C ILE A 3 -10.65 1.17 14.48
N ILE A 4 -9.74 2.09 14.15
CA ILE A 4 -10.00 3.52 14.25
C ILE A 4 -11.19 3.78 13.34
N HIS A 5 -12.31 4.22 13.91
CA HIS A 5 -13.48 4.59 13.15
C HIS A 5 -13.15 5.90 12.41
N VAL A 6 -12.46 5.79 11.28
CA VAL A 6 -12.10 6.95 10.47
C VAL A 6 -13.37 7.43 9.78
N ASP A 7 -13.71 8.69 9.99
CA ASP A 7 -14.81 9.33 9.27
C ASP A 7 -14.50 9.30 7.76
N LYS A 8 -15.36 8.61 7.00
CA LYS A 8 -15.25 8.51 5.55
C LYS A 8 -15.20 9.90 4.89
N GLN A 9 -15.89 10.88 5.47
CA GLN A 9 -15.91 12.25 4.96
C GLN A 9 -14.55 12.94 5.07
N GLN A 10 -13.71 12.54 6.02
CA GLN A 10 -12.35 13.08 6.19
C GLN A 10 -11.31 12.25 5.44
N LEU A 11 -11.52 10.93 5.33
CA LEU A 11 -10.59 10.02 4.65
C LEU A 11 -10.53 10.26 3.14
N LEU A 12 -11.67 10.45 2.48
CA LEU A 12 -11.70 10.61 1.02
C LEU A 12 -10.93 11.85 0.54
N PRO A 13 -11.11 13.05 1.14
CA PRO A 13 -10.27 14.20 0.83
C PRO A 13 -8.78 13.93 1.08
N TYR A 14 -8.44 13.27 2.19
CA TYR A 14 -7.05 12.95 2.54
C TYR A 14 -6.40 12.01 1.51
N ILE A 15 -7.08 10.94 1.09
CA ILE A 15 -6.58 10.05 0.04
C ILE A 15 -6.39 10.86 -1.25
N ASN A 16 -7.41 11.64 -1.64
CA ASN A 16 -7.39 12.42 -2.86
C ASN A 16 -6.25 13.46 -2.90
N THR A 17 -5.85 14.07 -1.80
CA THR A 17 -4.71 15.01 -1.78
C THR A 17 -3.35 14.30 -1.81
N ASN A 18 -3.29 13.03 -1.42
CA ASN A 18 -2.07 12.24 -1.36
C ASN A 18 -1.79 11.40 -2.62
N ILE A 19 -2.60 11.50 -3.67
CA ILE A 19 -2.37 10.78 -4.92
C ILE A 19 -1.13 11.34 -5.65
N ILE A 20 -0.13 10.49 -5.86
CA ILE A 20 1.08 10.86 -6.60
C ILE A 20 0.74 11.11 -8.07
N GLY A 21 1.11 12.28 -8.57
CA GLY A 21 0.87 12.69 -9.96
C GLY A 21 -0.58 13.06 -10.28
N LYS A 22 -1.40 13.38 -9.27
CA LYS A 22 -2.79 13.85 -9.45
C LYS A 22 -2.92 15.06 -10.37
N ASP A 23 -2.02 16.02 -10.22
CA ASP A 23 -2.02 17.27 -10.99
C ASP A 23 -0.97 17.26 -12.09
N LEU A 24 -0.62 16.06 -12.58
CA LEU A 24 0.31 15.90 -13.68
C LEU A 24 -0.22 16.62 -14.92
N ILE A 25 0.61 17.48 -15.50
CA ILE A 25 0.34 18.15 -16.77
C ILE A 25 1.18 17.46 -17.84
N ILE A 26 0.53 17.08 -18.94
CA ILE A 26 1.19 16.48 -20.10
C ILE A 26 1.12 17.44 -21.28
N GLN A 27 2.16 17.38 -22.11
CA GLN A 27 2.16 18.08 -23.40
C GLN A 27 1.36 17.27 -24.40
N THR A 28 0.45 17.96 -25.09
CA THR A 28 -0.36 17.38 -26.16
C THR A 28 -0.20 18.23 -27.42
N PRO A 29 -0.57 17.73 -28.61
CA PRO A 29 -0.60 18.54 -29.83
C PRO A 29 -1.46 19.81 -29.72
N TRP A 30 -2.37 19.87 -28.76
CA TRP A 30 -3.25 21.02 -28.49
C TRP A 30 -2.80 21.87 -27.27
N GLY A 31 -1.55 21.69 -26.84
CA GLY A 31 -0.92 22.37 -25.70
C GLY A 31 -0.96 21.57 -24.39
N SER A 32 -0.55 22.22 -23.31
CA SER A 32 -0.56 21.63 -21.97
C SER A 32 -1.98 21.25 -21.54
N ARG A 33 -2.16 20.01 -21.08
CA ARG A 33 -3.43 19.52 -20.53
C ARG A 33 -3.18 18.73 -19.26
N LYS A 34 -4.13 18.77 -18.32
CA LYS A 34 -4.10 17.92 -17.13
C LYS A 34 -4.30 16.47 -17.55
N ALA A 35 -3.40 15.58 -17.11
CA ALA A 35 -3.54 14.16 -17.33
C ALA A 35 -4.68 13.60 -16.48
N ILE A 36 -5.64 12.93 -17.11
CA ILE A 36 -6.70 12.20 -16.43
C ILE A 36 -6.28 10.74 -16.38
N TYR A 37 -6.12 10.21 -15.18
CA TYR A 37 -5.85 8.79 -14.99
C TYR A 37 -7.16 8.02 -14.92
N ALA A 38 -7.47 7.28 -15.97
CA ALA A 38 -8.70 6.50 -16.08
C ALA A 38 -8.47 4.98 -15.91
N ASP A 39 -7.28 4.57 -15.47
CA ASP A 39 -6.84 3.16 -15.44
C ASP A 39 -6.82 2.56 -14.02
N TYR A 40 -7.67 3.09 -13.13
CA TYR A 40 -7.76 2.64 -11.73
C TYR A 40 -8.20 1.18 -11.58
N THR A 41 -8.86 0.62 -12.60
CA THR A 41 -9.25 -0.79 -12.64
C THR A 41 -8.07 -1.72 -12.85
N ALA A 42 -7.06 -1.29 -13.61
CA ALA A 42 -5.85 -2.09 -13.83
C ALA A 42 -4.84 -1.90 -12.69
N SER A 43 -4.64 -0.66 -12.23
CA SER A 43 -3.77 -0.37 -11.09
C SER A 43 -4.17 0.94 -10.40
N GLY A 44 -4.08 0.97 -9.07
CA GLY A 44 -4.10 2.21 -8.33
C GLY A 44 -2.85 3.06 -8.58
N ARG A 45 -2.96 4.37 -8.31
CA ARG A 45 -1.79 5.25 -8.19
C ARG A 45 -1.17 5.13 -6.81
N GLY A 46 0.15 5.32 -6.73
CA GLY A 46 0.85 5.43 -5.46
C GLY A 46 0.33 6.58 -4.60
N LEU A 47 0.39 6.40 -3.28
CA LEU A 47 -0.05 7.38 -2.29
C LEU A 47 1.14 7.85 -1.46
N ILE A 48 1.29 9.17 -1.32
CA ILE A 48 2.44 9.80 -0.65
C ILE A 48 2.68 9.20 0.74
N PHE A 49 1.63 9.08 1.56
CA PHE A 49 1.78 8.54 2.93
C PHE A 49 2.19 7.06 2.96
N ILE A 50 1.81 6.26 1.96
CA ILE A 50 2.25 4.86 1.85
C ILE A 50 3.74 4.84 1.48
N GLU A 51 4.15 5.60 0.46
CA GLU A 51 5.55 5.65 0.04
C GLU A 51 6.46 6.19 1.14
N HIS A 52 6.01 7.22 1.87
CA HIS A 52 6.73 7.70 3.05
C HIS A 52 6.86 6.63 4.12
N TYR A 53 5.79 5.89 4.42
CA TYR A 53 5.87 4.81 5.39
C TYR A 53 6.88 3.73 4.96
N MET A 54 6.85 3.36 3.67
CA MET A 54 7.81 2.43 3.10
C MET A 54 9.24 2.94 3.30
N LEU A 55 9.53 4.18 2.89
CA LEU A 55 10.86 4.80 2.96
C LEU A 55 11.38 4.97 4.39
N THR A 56 10.50 5.28 5.34
CA THR A 56 10.91 5.59 6.72
C THR A 56 10.94 4.36 7.62
N TYR A 57 10.02 3.39 7.44
CA TYR A 57 9.83 2.31 8.40
C TYR A 57 10.06 0.91 7.84
N VAL A 58 9.93 0.72 6.52
CA VAL A 58 10.09 -0.61 5.91
C VAL A 58 11.49 -0.77 5.33
N TRP A 59 11.86 0.10 4.38
CA TRP A 59 13.13 0.03 3.66
C TRP A 59 14.37 0.01 4.56
N PRO A 60 14.48 0.83 5.63
CA PRO A 60 15.67 0.82 6.48
C PRO A 60 15.88 -0.49 7.24
N PHE A 61 14.79 -1.24 7.47
CA PHE A 61 14.80 -2.49 8.23
C PHE A 61 14.67 -3.72 7.34
N TYR A 62 14.61 -3.54 6.02
CA TYR A 62 14.42 -4.62 5.07
C TYR A 62 15.66 -5.51 5.01
N ALA A 63 15.48 -6.78 5.36
CA ALA A 63 16.49 -7.81 5.18
C ALA A 63 15.82 -9.08 4.67
N ASN A 64 16.51 -9.82 3.79
CA ASN A 64 16.07 -11.14 3.37
C ASN A 64 15.89 -12.04 4.59
N THR A 65 14.74 -12.68 4.70
CA THR A 65 14.32 -13.49 5.86
C THR A 65 15.07 -14.81 6.01
N HIS A 66 15.99 -15.14 5.10
CA HIS A 66 16.79 -16.38 5.11
C HIS A 66 18.02 -16.32 6.03
N SER A 67 18.27 -15.18 6.68
CA SER A 67 19.37 -14.98 7.62
C SER A 67 18.80 -14.70 9.01
N GLU A 68 18.45 -15.76 9.75
CA GLU A 68 17.68 -15.70 11.01
C GLU A 68 18.35 -14.98 12.19
N ASN A 69 19.52 -14.34 12.03
CA ASN A 69 20.35 -13.88 13.15
C ASN A 69 20.63 -12.37 13.23
N ASN A 70 19.83 -11.50 12.59
CA ASN A 70 19.94 -10.05 12.83
C ASN A 70 18.57 -9.39 13.08
N ALA A 71 18.60 -8.24 13.78
CA ALA A 71 17.40 -7.50 14.17
C ALA A 71 16.51 -7.09 12.96
N PHE A 72 17.10 -6.99 11.77
CA PHE A 72 16.43 -6.60 10.53
C PHE A 72 15.55 -7.73 9.97
N ALA A 73 16.04 -8.98 10.00
CA ALA A 73 15.26 -10.15 9.61
C ALA A 73 14.05 -10.36 10.53
N ALA A 74 14.24 -10.19 11.85
CA ALA A 74 13.14 -10.28 12.83
C ALA A 74 12.08 -9.18 12.62
N GLN A 75 12.51 -7.95 12.31
CA GLN A 75 11.60 -6.84 12.02
C GLN A 75 10.79 -7.09 10.75
N THR A 76 11.43 -7.59 9.69
CA THR A 76 10.76 -7.93 8.42
C THR A 76 9.70 -9.03 8.62
N THR A 77 10.00 -10.07 9.42
CA THR A 77 9.02 -11.10 9.79
C THR A 77 7.84 -10.54 10.57
N ARG A 78 8.08 -9.63 11.53
CA ARG A 78 6.99 -8.97 12.29
C ARG A 78 6.08 -8.14 11.39
N PHE A 79 6.63 -7.44 10.41
CA PHE A 79 5.82 -6.70 9.44
C PHE A 79 4.91 -7.64 8.63
N ARG A 80 5.44 -8.79 8.19
CA ARG A 80 4.67 -9.79 7.44
C ARG A 80 3.51 -10.36 8.25
N GLU A 81 3.74 -10.74 9.51
CA GLU A 81 2.68 -11.28 10.37
C GLU A 81 1.65 -10.21 10.79
N SER A 82 2.08 -8.97 10.99
CA SER A 82 1.17 -7.84 11.23
C SER A 82 0.28 -7.59 10.00
N ALA A 83 0.85 -7.62 8.79
CA ALA A 83 0.10 -7.46 7.56
C ALA A 83 -0.92 -8.59 7.38
N ARG A 84 -0.53 -9.84 7.68
CA ARG A 84 -1.43 -11.00 7.63
C ARG A 84 -2.63 -10.80 8.56
N SER A 85 -2.38 -10.37 9.79
CA SER A 85 -3.40 -10.14 10.81
C SER A 85 -4.37 -9.01 10.39
N LEU A 86 -3.83 -7.92 9.83
CA LEU A 86 -4.63 -6.80 9.34
C LEU A 86 -5.51 -7.22 8.16
N ILE A 87 -4.96 -7.95 7.18
CA ILE A 87 -5.73 -8.43 6.02
C ILE A 87 -6.87 -9.34 6.48
N LYS A 88 -6.60 -10.25 7.43
CA LYS A 88 -7.62 -11.14 8.02
C LYS A 88 -8.80 -10.34 8.58
N GLN A 89 -8.52 -9.26 9.31
CA GLN A 89 -9.54 -8.34 9.84
C GLN A 89 -10.27 -7.60 8.72
N CYS A 90 -9.56 -7.08 7.71
CA CYS A 90 -10.17 -6.33 6.60
C CYS A 90 -11.16 -7.16 5.78
N VAL A 91 -10.93 -8.47 5.66
CA VAL A 91 -11.81 -9.38 4.92
C VAL A 91 -12.79 -10.14 5.82
N ASN A 92 -12.82 -9.85 7.13
CA ASN A 92 -13.62 -10.55 8.14
C ASN A 92 -13.39 -12.08 8.18
N ALA A 93 -12.14 -12.52 7.96
CA ALA A 93 -11.76 -13.92 8.03
C ALA A 93 -11.65 -14.42 9.48
N THR A 94 -11.99 -15.69 9.69
CA THR A 94 -12.05 -16.36 11.00
C THR A 94 -10.82 -17.24 11.26
N ASP A 95 -10.72 -17.86 12.44
CA ASP A 95 -9.60 -18.74 12.79
C ASP A 95 -9.50 -20.01 11.94
N ASP A 96 -10.59 -20.39 11.28
CA ASP A 96 -10.61 -21.49 10.32
C ASP A 96 -10.07 -21.08 8.92
N ASP A 97 -9.89 -19.78 8.67
CA ASP A 97 -9.43 -19.23 7.40
C ASP A 97 -7.93 -18.94 7.40
N VAL A 98 -7.25 -19.26 6.29
CA VAL A 98 -5.82 -19.03 6.09
C VAL A 98 -5.59 -17.94 5.03
N ILE A 99 -4.80 -16.92 5.38
CA ILE A 99 -4.31 -15.94 4.42
C ILE A 99 -3.08 -16.52 3.72
N ILE A 100 -3.11 -16.62 2.39
CA ILE A 100 -1.95 -17.02 1.59
C ILE A 100 -1.51 -15.81 0.76
N PHE A 101 -0.30 -15.33 1.00
CA PHE A 101 0.29 -14.28 0.16
C PHE A 101 0.66 -14.87 -1.20
N THR A 102 -0.09 -14.49 -2.23
CA THR A 102 0.24 -14.81 -3.63
C THR A 102 1.00 -13.63 -4.26
N GLY A 103 1.76 -13.90 -5.33
CA GLY A 103 2.36 -12.83 -6.14
C GLY A 103 1.31 -11.86 -6.71
N SER A 104 1.76 -10.77 -7.34
CA SER A 104 0.85 -9.82 -8.00
C SER A 104 0.01 -10.55 -9.05
N GLY A 105 -1.32 -10.37 -9.03
CA GLY A 105 -2.25 -10.93 -10.03
C GLY A 105 -2.06 -10.44 -11.48
N LYS A 106 -0.88 -9.91 -11.82
CA LYS A 106 -0.40 -9.84 -13.20
C LYS A 106 -0.05 -11.26 -13.65
N ASN A 107 -0.97 -11.87 -14.38
CA ASN A 107 -0.65 -13.02 -15.20
C ASN A 107 0.16 -12.51 -16.41
N THR A 108 1.39 -13.04 -16.57
CA THR A 108 2.31 -12.86 -17.71
C THR A 108 3.12 -11.55 -17.77
#